data_AF-A0A6G8BR03-F1
#
_entry.id   AF-A0A6G8BR03-F1
#
_cell.length_a   1.000
_cell.length_b   1.000
_cell.length_c   1.000
_cell.angle_alpha   90.00
_cell.angle_beta   90.00
_cell.angle_gamma   90.00
#
_symmetry.space_group_name_H-M   'P 1'
#
loop_
_entity.id
_entity.type
_entity.pdbx_description
1 polymer ?
#
loop_
_entity_poly.entity_id
_entity_poly.type
_entity_poly.pdbx_seq_one_letter_code
_entity_poly.pdbx_strand_id
1 'polypeptide(L)'
;MKQVTLQRSTLMLGALLALTACGGGGGGNDDPVVTDPPVTTNPPPTTQPPPPPPPPPPAPAPTTQELVQQYYDTVQKVTATSLPAKGEDRYSFFDACALHNGRTKAASASSWDATASGNAYTVGRTFANIQIVAERKTTNADGSARHEVDVTVDTKYTDGTSLIGGAETLIAGSSSGTEGCTAPQTGAEMRFLGNRRKVNVEPISRNRVETYRQLADGTTPTGAFRMRREVAFTISDPANVATYAVVSWGTTTTPYSMKLISPRIARDAPEMQDAAGSGTYSDTGNFRQCRTSSANTEANAAKGDCTSTTIGISGETWGSNITATDAAARATGDTNFDKLALGTGAEVTFAIFADDGWKTVNGQSGKTPIATYKVKIKNASYPFAQMDISAYPQFSTINPDTATIATQFKATGGTATAAIQAAKPPTGGLPMALSSLASFRQGPKTTSASGRYMVRGGKNASFTAGATTATIPFDGKPADASATTYGEFSMTYSDRNSREMFYGLQFSKY
;
A
#
# COMPACT_ATOMS: atom_id res chain seq x y z
N MET A 1 -44.64 -2.85 17.88
CA MET A 1 -44.51 -3.98 18.81
C MET A 1 -43.05 -4.41 18.87
N LYS A 2 -42.54 -4.55 20.12
CA LYS A 2 -41.20 -4.99 20.57
C LYS A 2 -39.97 -4.16 20.15
N GLN A 3 -39.68 -3.14 20.97
CA GLN A 3 -38.35 -2.59 21.22
C GLN A 3 -37.53 -3.57 22.08
N VAL A 4 -36.23 -3.68 21.82
CA VAL A 4 -35.26 -4.29 22.75
C VAL A 4 -34.09 -3.33 22.91
N THR A 5 -33.80 -3.02 24.16
CA THR A 5 -32.96 -1.92 24.68
C THR A 5 -31.50 -2.36 24.83
N LEU A 6 -30.58 -1.40 24.67
CA LEU A 6 -29.16 -1.49 25.02
C LEU A 6 -28.94 -1.87 26.50
N GLN A 7 -27.89 -2.65 26.77
CA GLN A 7 -27.19 -2.60 28.06
C GLN A 7 -25.67 -2.71 27.88
N ARG A 8 -24.98 -1.67 28.36
CA ARG A 8 -23.55 -1.59 28.62
C ARG A 8 -23.27 -2.22 29.98
N SER A 9 -22.19 -2.99 30.11
CA SER A 9 -21.67 -3.42 31.41
C SER A 9 -20.19 -3.04 31.54
N THR A 10 -19.97 -2.01 32.35
CA THR A 10 -18.69 -1.66 32.98
C THR A 10 -18.63 -2.39 34.32
N LEU A 11 -17.51 -3.01 34.68
CA LEU A 11 -17.24 -3.33 36.09
C LEU A 11 -15.75 -3.18 36.40
N MET A 12 -15.48 -2.29 37.36
CA MET A 12 -14.22 -2.06 38.04
C MET A 12 -14.12 -2.89 39.33
N LEU A 13 -12.86 -3.02 39.79
CA LEU A 13 -12.36 -2.99 41.18
C LEU A 13 -12.20 -4.30 41.96
N GLY A 14 -11.00 -4.45 42.56
CA GLY A 14 -10.77 -5.27 43.74
C GLY A 14 -9.29 -5.67 43.94
N ALA A 15 -8.56 -4.92 44.78
CA ALA A 15 -7.21 -5.21 45.28
C ALA A 15 -7.26 -5.58 46.79
N LEU A 16 -6.34 -6.43 47.28
CA LEU A 16 -5.79 -6.57 48.67
C LEU A 16 -4.88 -7.84 48.71
N LEU A 17 -3.54 -7.75 48.89
CA LEU A 17 -2.72 -7.84 50.14
C LEU A 17 -2.96 -9.13 50.97
N ALA A 18 -1.97 -9.99 51.31
CA ALA A 18 -0.93 -9.77 52.34
C ALA A 18 0.02 -10.99 52.63
N LEU A 19 1.30 -10.69 53.02
CA LEU A 19 2.22 -11.30 54.05
C LEU A 19 2.81 -12.74 53.86
N THR A 20 4.01 -13.21 54.31
CA THR A 20 5.14 -12.89 55.26
C THR A 20 6.46 -13.56 54.74
N ALA A 21 7.73 -13.32 55.15
CA ALA A 21 8.44 -13.38 56.46
C ALA A 21 9.86 -12.72 56.30
N CYS A 22 10.50 -11.99 57.22
CA CYS A 22 10.97 -12.17 58.62
C CYS A 22 12.39 -12.76 58.78
N GLY A 23 13.26 -12.00 59.48
CA GLY A 23 14.61 -12.32 59.98
C GLY A 23 15.58 -11.16 59.69
N GLY A 24 16.07 -10.31 60.61
CA GLY A 24 16.31 -10.37 62.07
C GLY A 24 17.84 -10.27 62.30
N GLY A 25 18.44 -9.10 62.59
CA GLY A 25 18.82 -8.59 63.92
C GLY A 25 20.24 -7.97 63.83
N GLY A 26 20.49 -6.70 64.18
CA GLY A 26 20.97 -6.20 65.49
C GLY A 26 22.52 -6.07 65.49
N GLY A 27 23.23 -5.04 65.94
CA GLY A 27 23.01 -3.80 66.70
C GLY A 27 24.33 -3.49 67.45
N GLY A 28 24.73 -2.22 67.59
CA GLY A 28 25.82 -1.81 68.50
C GLY A 28 26.65 -0.61 68.03
N ASN A 29 26.30 0.58 68.53
CA ASN A 29 27.16 1.77 68.56
C ASN A 29 27.83 1.83 69.93
N ASP A 30 29.14 2.08 70.00
CA ASP A 30 29.81 2.69 71.15
C ASP A 30 30.98 3.54 70.66
N ASP A 31 30.98 4.80 71.05
CA ASP A 31 32.07 5.79 71.04
C ASP A 31 32.11 6.35 72.47
N PRO A 32 33.17 7.05 72.95
CA PRO A 32 34.58 7.08 72.55
C PRO A 32 35.53 6.95 73.77
N VAL A 33 36.83 6.62 73.56
CA VAL A 33 37.89 6.91 74.55
C VAL A 33 39.17 7.36 73.85
N VAL A 34 39.65 8.53 74.26
CA VAL A 34 40.94 9.16 73.91
C VAL A 34 42.02 8.64 74.87
N THR A 35 43.16 8.19 74.34
CA THR A 35 44.49 8.25 75.00
C THR A 35 45.62 8.18 73.97
N ASP A 36 46.62 9.04 74.16
CA ASP A 36 47.80 9.31 73.33
C ASP A 36 48.93 8.23 73.46
N PRO A 37 50.02 8.29 72.65
CA PRO A 37 50.61 7.13 71.94
C PRO A 37 51.86 6.50 72.59
N PRO A 38 52.36 5.36 72.05
CA PRO A 38 53.80 5.29 71.80
C PRO A 38 54.24 4.55 70.51
N VAL A 39 55.24 5.20 69.89
CA VAL A 39 56.48 4.68 69.26
C VAL A 39 56.43 3.55 68.22
N THR A 40 56.83 3.97 67.02
CA THR A 40 57.17 3.29 65.77
C THR A 40 58.30 2.25 65.84
N THR A 41 58.09 1.11 65.18
CA THR A 41 59.16 0.34 64.50
C THR A 41 58.71 0.01 63.06
N ASN A 42 59.52 0.37 62.08
CA ASN A 42 59.22 0.25 60.64
C ASN A 42 59.17 -1.22 60.19
N PRO A 43 58.12 -1.67 59.47
CA PRO A 43 58.16 -2.91 58.70
C PRO A 43 58.97 -2.72 57.39
N PRO A 44 59.48 -3.80 56.79
CA PRO A 44 60.28 -3.73 55.56
C PRO A 44 59.45 -3.27 54.36
N PRO A 45 60.08 -2.68 53.33
CA PRO A 45 59.37 -2.15 52.17
C PRO A 45 58.71 -3.31 51.40
N THR A 46 57.39 -3.37 51.44
CA THR A 46 56.61 -4.19 50.52
C THR A 46 56.65 -3.51 49.15
N THR A 47 57.19 -4.21 48.17
CA THR A 47 57.15 -3.80 46.77
C THR A 47 55.69 -3.74 46.34
N GLN A 48 55.20 -2.53 46.06
CA GLN A 48 53.87 -2.32 45.53
C GLN A 48 53.72 -3.12 44.22
N PRO A 49 52.67 -3.94 44.06
CA PRO A 49 52.39 -4.60 42.79
C PRO A 49 52.32 -3.53 41.69
N PRO A 50 52.88 -3.78 40.49
CA PRO A 50 52.79 -2.84 39.39
C PRO A 50 51.31 -2.47 39.18
N PRO A 51 51.00 -1.18 38.97
CA PRO A 51 49.63 -0.74 38.78
C PRO A 51 49.00 -1.57 37.66
N PRO A 52 47.74 -2.03 37.84
CA PRO A 52 47.07 -2.80 36.80
C PRO A 52 47.12 -2.02 35.49
N PRO A 53 47.43 -2.69 34.36
CA PRO A 53 47.51 -2.03 33.07
C PRO A 53 46.21 -1.24 32.83
N PRO A 54 46.30 0.00 32.31
CA PRO A 54 45.13 0.81 32.08
C PRO A 54 44.12 0.02 31.24
N PRO A 55 42.82 0.05 31.60
CA PRO A 55 41.81 -0.69 30.86
C PRO A 55 41.88 -0.32 29.38
N PRO A 56 41.80 -1.31 28.47
CA PRO A 56 41.86 -1.04 27.04
C PRO A 56 40.81 0.02 26.67
N PRO A 57 41.11 0.95 25.74
CA PRO A 57 40.15 1.94 25.28
C PRO A 57 38.85 1.25 24.84
N PRO A 58 37.67 1.81 25.19
CA PRO A 58 36.41 1.29 24.70
C PRO A 58 36.43 1.19 23.17
N ALA A 59 35.88 0.10 22.62
CA ALA A 59 35.73 -0.04 21.18
C ALA A 59 34.98 1.19 20.61
N PRO A 60 35.38 1.72 19.45
CA PRO A 60 34.67 2.82 18.81
C PRO A 60 33.18 2.47 18.64
N ALA A 61 32.31 3.45 18.87
CA ALA A 61 30.89 3.28 18.58
C ALA A 61 30.69 3.06 17.07
N PRO A 62 29.70 2.24 16.65
CA PRO A 62 29.43 2.01 15.24
C PRO A 62 29.04 3.32 14.54
N THR A 63 29.53 3.47 13.31
CA THR A 63 29.16 4.56 12.42
C THR A 63 27.71 4.44 11.95
N THR A 64 27.11 5.55 11.50
CA THR A 64 25.76 5.54 10.92
C THR A 64 25.66 4.57 9.74
N GLN A 65 26.70 4.50 8.89
CA GLN A 65 26.76 3.58 7.76
C GLN A 65 26.71 2.11 8.19
N GLU A 66 27.46 1.74 9.23
CA GLU A 66 27.45 0.37 9.77
C GLU A 66 26.08 0.01 10.35
N LEU A 67 25.43 0.94 11.08
CA LEU A 67 24.09 0.73 11.62
C LEU A 67 23.03 0.54 10.52
N VAL A 68 23.09 1.33 9.46
CA VAL A 68 22.20 1.22 8.31
C VAL A 68 22.44 -0.09 7.55
N GLN A 69 23.70 -0.49 7.36
CA GLN A 69 24.03 -1.76 6.71
C GLN A 69 23.52 -2.95 7.53
N GLN A 70 23.74 -2.95 8.84
CA GLN A 70 23.24 -3.99 9.75
C GLN A 70 21.71 -4.12 9.68
N TYR A 71 20.99 -3.00 9.57
CA TYR A 71 19.54 -3.01 9.36
C TYR A 71 19.18 -3.74 8.06
N TYR A 72 19.77 -3.39 6.91
CA TYR A 72 19.44 -4.05 5.65
C TYR A 72 19.84 -5.52 5.59
N ASP A 73 20.95 -5.89 6.22
CA ASP A 73 21.34 -7.29 6.39
C ASP A 73 20.29 -8.08 7.19
N THR A 74 19.74 -7.45 8.23
CA THR A 74 18.64 -8.01 9.03
C THR A 74 17.38 -8.18 8.19
N VAL A 75 16.96 -7.12 7.47
CA VAL A 75 15.78 -7.15 6.60
C VAL A 75 15.91 -8.22 5.51
N GLN A 76 17.11 -8.39 4.93
CA GLN A 76 17.38 -9.39 3.91
C GLN A 76 17.27 -10.82 4.45
N LYS A 77 17.80 -11.08 5.65
CA LYS A 77 17.75 -12.40 6.29
C LYS A 77 16.32 -12.90 6.50
N VAL A 78 15.38 -12.00 6.83
CA VAL A 78 13.97 -12.36 7.10
C VAL A 78 13.30 -13.06 5.90
N THR A 79 13.67 -12.71 4.67
CA THR A 79 13.08 -13.30 3.46
C THR A 79 14.12 -13.99 2.58
N ALA A 80 15.24 -14.44 3.14
CA ALA A 80 16.35 -14.97 2.34
C ALA A 80 15.98 -16.28 1.61
N THR A 81 15.29 -17.20 2.30
CA THR A 81 15.02 -18.55 1.80
C THR A 81 13.54 -18.91 1.72
N SER A 82 12.69 -18.26 2.52
CA SER A 82 11.25 -18.50 2.53
C SER A 82 10.49 -17.25 3.01
N LEU A 83 9.16 -17.31 2.93
CA LEU A 83 8.29 -16.30 3.53
C LEU A 83 8.16 -16.57 5.03
N PRO A 84 8.28 -15.55 5.90
CA PRO A 84 7.92 -15.67 7.30
C PRO A 84 6.49 -16.16 7.49
N ALA A 85 6.30 -17.10 8.42
CA ALA A 85 4.98 -17.67 8.73
C ALA A 85 4.03 -16.66 9.39
N LYS A 86 4.59 -15.67 10.11
CA LYS A 86 3.85 -14.64 10.82
C LYS A 86 4.31 -13.23 10.43
N GLY A 87 3.35 -12.30 10.45
CA GLY A 87 3.59 -10.89 10.20
C GLY A 87 4.49 -10.25 11.26
N GLU A 88 4.43 -10.72 12.51
CA GLU A 88 5.29 -10.24 13.59
C GLU A 88 6.77 -10.49 13.29
N ASP A 89 7.10 -11.69 12.79
CA ASP A 89 8.46 -12.02 12.35
C ASP A 89 8.87 -11.16 11.16
N ARG A 90 7.95 -11.02 10.19
CA ARG A 90 8.17 -10.25 8.96
C ARG A 90 8.53 -8.79 9.21
N TYR A 91 7.92 -8.17 10.22
CA TYR A 91 8.07 -6.75 10.56
C TYR A 91 8.74 -6.55 11.92
N SER A 92 9.48 -7.54 12.41
CA SER A 92 10.22 -7.46 13.68
C SER A 92 11.12 -6.23 13.78
N PHE A 93 11.76 -5.85 12.66
CA PHE A 93 12.63 -4.68 12.51
C PHE A 93 11.91 -3.32 12.39
N PHE A 94 10.57 -3.28 12.45
CA PHE A 94 9.83 -2.03 12.54
C PHE A 94 9.86 -1.49 13.97
N ASP A 95 9.99 -0.18 14.12
CA ASP A 95 9.82 0.50 15.40
C ASP A 95 8.36 0.36 15.88
N ALA A 96 8.15 0.35 17.21
CA ALA A 96 6.80 0.37 17.78
C ALA A 96 5.96 1.56 17.29
N CYS A 97 6.60 2.71 17.02
CA CYS A 97 5.98 3.89 16.47
C CYS A 97 5.87 3.92 14.94
N ALA A 98 6.25 2.84 14.22
CA ALA A 98 6.31 2.86 12.77
C ALA A 98 4.97 3.24 12.13
N LEU A 99 5.00 4.22 11.21
CA LEU A 99 3.87 4.60 10.37
C LEU A 99 4.36 4.79 8.94
N HIS A 100 3.89 3.94 8.03
CA HIS A 100 4.23 4.01 6.62
C HIS A 100 2.97 3.90 5.77
N ASN A 101 2.71 4.93 4.97
CA ASN A 101 1.56 4.95 4.05
C ASN A 101 0.22 4.60 4.76
N GLY A 102 0.02 5.16 5.96
CA GLY A 102 -1.15 4.93 6.80
C GLY A 102 -1.14 3.61 7.60
N ARG A 103 -0.12 2.76 7.46
CA ARG A 103 -0.04 1.48 8.16
C ARG A 103 0.89 1.55 9.36
N THR A 104 0.38 1.10 10.50
CA THR A 104 1.20 0.83 11.69
C THR A 104 1.96 -0.49 11.55
N LYS A 105 2.93 -0.75 12.45
CA LYS A 105 3.58 -2.06 12.56
C LYS A 105 2.55 -3.20 12.71
N ALA A 106 1.60 -3.05 13.64
CA ALA A 106 0.56 -4.03 13.88
C ALA A 106 -0.33 -4.27 12.65
N ALA A 107 -0.79 -3.20 11.99
CA ALA A 107 -1.60 -3.32 10.78
C ALA A 107 -0.82 -3.99 9.63
N SER A 108 0.48 -3.74 9.53
CA SER A 108 1.35 -4.39 8.55
C SER A 108 1.47 -5.88 8.83
N ALA A 109 1.69 -6.28 10.08
CA ALA A 109 1.74 -7.68 10.50
C ALA A 109 0.41 -8.41 10.23
N SER A 110 -0.73 -7.85 10.62
CA SER A 110 -2.04 -8.46 10.35
C SER A 110 -2.32 -8.61 8.85
N SER A 111 -1.91 -7.62 8.04
CA SER A 111 -2.07 -7.71 6.58
C SER A 111 -1.20 -8.81 5.96
N TRP A 112 -0.01 -9.06 6.52
CA TRP A 112 0.84 -10.16 6.08
C TRP A 112 0.19 -11.49 6.37
N ASP A 113 -0.32 -11.70 7.59
CA ASP A 113 -0.98 -12.94 7.98
C ASP A 113 -2.18 -13.27 7.07
N ALA A 114 -2.88 -12.25 6.57
CA ALA A 114 -3.99 -12.42 5.64
C ALA A 114 -3.58 -12.74 4.19
N THR A 115 -2.35 -12.37 3.77
CA THR A 115 -1.98 -12.34 2.33
C THR A 115 -0.55 -12.79 2.01
N ALA A 116 0.11 -13.50 2.92
CA ALA A 116 1.54 -13.83 2.82
C ALA A 116 1.92 -14.47 1.48
N SER A 117 1.09 -15.37 0.93
CA SER A 117 1.34 -16.05 -0.34
C SER A 117 1.56 -15.12 -1.54
N GLY A 118 0.91 -13.94 -1.55
CA GLY A 118 1.09 -12.92 -2.58
C GLY A 118 2.45 -12.23 -2.55
N ASN A 119 3.27 -12.47 -1.51
CA ASN A 119 4.57 -11.85 -1.32
C ASN A 119 5.74 -12.77 -1.71
N ALA A 120 5.49 -13.91 -2.36
CA ALA A 120 6.52 -14.87 -2.76
C ALA A 120 7.69 -14.26 -3.53
N TYR A 121 7.44 -13.20 -4.30
CA TYR A 121 8.46 -12.45 -5.01
C TYR A 121 9.53 -11.81 -4.10
N THR A 122 9.25 -11.65 -2.80
CA THR A 122 10.20 -11.07 -1.84
C THR A 122 11.27 -12.06 -1.39
N VAL A 123 11.08 -13.37 -1.66
CA VAL A 123 12.05 -14.41 -1.29
C VAL A 123 13.32 -14.27 -2.10
N GLY A 124 14.46 -14.25 -1.42
CA GLY A 124 15.79 -14.11 -2.02
C GLY A 124 16.11 -12.70 -2.53
N ARG A 125 15.28 -11.69 -2.22
CA ARG A 125 15.57 -10.30 -2.60
C ARG A 125 16.85 -9.81 -1.93
N THR A 126 17.56 -8.91 -2.60
CA THR A 126 18.78 -8.27 -2.08
C THR A 126 18.68 -6.76 -2.15
N PHE A 127 19.47 -6.09 -1.31
CA PHE A 127 19.55 -4.62 -1.29
C PHE A 127 20.89 -4.17 -1.90
N ALA A 128 20.84 -3.10 -2.68
CA ALA A 128 22.00 -2.50 -3.33
C ALA A 128 21.88 -0.97 -3.30
N ASN A 129 22.98 -0.28 -3.57
CA ASN A 129 23.04 1.18 -3.69
C ASN A 129 22.39 1.89 -2.47
N ILE A 130 22.65 1.38 -1.27
CA ILE A 130 22.15 1.98 -0.03
C ILE A 130 22.87 3.31 0.16
N GLN A 131 22.12 4.41 0.22
CA GLN A 131 22.65 5.76 0.41
C GLN A 131 21.95 6.43 1.59
N ILE A 132 22.74 7.06 2.46
CA ILE A 132 22.22 7.96 3.49
C ILE A 132 21.96 9.31 2.84
N VAL A 133 20.70 9.75 2.86
CA VAL A 133 20.26 11.02 2.27
C VAL A 133 20.25 12.13 3.31
N ALA A 134 19.86 11.80 4.54
CA ALA A 134 19.88 12.74 5.66
C ALA A 134 20.09 12.00 6.98
N GLU A 135 20.78 12.64 7.92
CA GLU A 135 20.99 12.16 9.27
C GLU A 135 20.55 13.25 10.27
N ARG A 136 19.81 12.86 11.30
CA ARG A 136 19.36 13.76 12.37
C ARG A 136 19.60 13.11 13.72
N LYS A 137 20.43 13.77 14.54
CA LYS A 137 20.65 13.41 15.94
C LYS A 137 20.07 14.51 16.82
N THR A 138 19.05 14.18 17.58
CA THR A 138 18.33 15.13 18.43
C THR A 138 18.11 14.56 19.82
N THR A 139 17.75 15.44 20.75
CA THR A 139 17.27 15.07 22.07
C THR A 139 15.77 15.34 22.11
N ASN A 140 14.98 14.34 22.48
CA ASN A 140 13.54 14.47 22.66
C ASN A 140 13.23 15.40 23.85
N ALA A 141 12.00 15.89 23.93
CA ALA A 141 11.57 16.75 25.03
C ALA A 141 11.68 16.08 26.42
N ASP A 142 11.64 14.74 26.47
CA ASP A 142 11.84 13.94 27.68
C ASP A 142 13.33 13.68 28.02
N GLY A 143 14.26 14.28 27.26
CA GLY A 143 15.71 14.12 27.45
C GLY A 143 16.31 12.87 26.78
N SER A 144 15.50 12.00 26.18
CA SER A 144 16.00 10.80 25.51
C SER A 144 16.66 11.11 24.16
N ALA A 145 17.74 10.41 23.81
CA ALA A 145 18.43 10.59 22.54
C ALA A 145 17.66 9.95 21.38
N ARG A 146 17.60 10.64 20.24
CA ARG A 146 16.95 10.21 19.00
C ARG A 146 17.93 10.34 17.83
N HIS A 147 18.00 9.30 17.01
CA HIS A 147 18.83 9.27 15.81
C HIS A 147 17.99 8.78 14.63
N GLU A 148 17.62 9.67 13.73
CA GLU A 148 16.91 9.32 12.49
C GLU A 148 17.83 9.38 11.29
N VAL A 149 17.61 8.47 10.34
CA VAL A 149 18.35 8.41 9.08
C VAL A 149 17.37 8.20 7.94
N ASP A 150 17.37 9.10 6.98
CA ASP A 150 16.65 8.90 5.72
C ASP A 150 17.58 8.20 4.74
N VAL A 151 17.09 7.14 4.12
CA VAL A 151 17.88 6.29 3.23
C VAL A 151 17.16 6.12 1.89
N THR A 152 17.96 6.00 0.84
CA THR A 152 17.50 5.46 -0.45
C THR A 152 18.18 4.14 -0.74
N VAL A 153 17.44 3.17 -1.24
CA VAL A 153 17.92 1.82 -1.51
C VAL A 153 17.31 1.26 -2.80
N ASP A 154 18.10 0.49 -3.53
CA ASP A 154 17.59 -0.34 -4.62
C ASP A 154 17.32 -1.76 -4.08
N THR A 155 16.14 -2.30 -4.38
CA THR A 155 15.80 -3.70 -4.06
C THR A 155 15.80 -4.53 -5.33
N LYS A 156 16.64 -5.56 -5.40
CA LYS A 156 16.70 -6.51 -6.52
C LYS A 156 15.91 -7.76 -6.16
N TYR A 157 15.04 -8.19 -7.07
CA TYR A 157 14.20 -9.38 -6.90
C TYR A 157 14.72 -10.54 -7.75
N THR A 158 14.39 -11.76 -7.34
CA THR A 158 14.81 -13.00 -8.03
C THR A 158 14.09 -13.21 -9.36
N ASP A 159 12.97 -12.51 -9.59
CA ASP A 159 12.24 -12.47 -10.86
C ASP A 159 12.90 -11.56 -11.92
N GLY A 160 14.06 -10.97 -11.62
CA GLY A 160 14.82 -10.09 -12.51
C GLY A 160 14.38 -8.63 -12.51
N THR A 161 13.30 -8.29 -11.80
CA THR A 161 12.87 -6.90 -11.61
C THR A 161 13.62 -6.23 -10.46
N SER A 162 13.55 -4.91 -10.37
CA SER A 162 14.15 -4.15 -9.28
C SER A 162 13.28 -2.95 -8.92
N LEU A 163 13.15 -2.63 -7.64
CA LEU A 163 12.65 -1.33 -7.19
C LEU A 163 13.85 -0.40 -7.05
N ILE A 164 13.85 0.73 -7.75
CA ILE A 164 14.95 1.70 -7.77
C ILE A 164 14.58 2.92 -6.92
N GLY A 165 15.51 3.33 -6.06
CA GLY A 165 15.37 4.49 -5.19
C GLY A 165 14.16 4.39 -4.27
N GLY A 166 13.98 3.25 -3.62
CA GLY A 166 13.06 3.11 -2.50
C GLY A 166 13.52 4.00 -1.35
N ALA A 167 12.63 4.85 -0.82
CA ALA A 167 12.97 5.83 0.21
C ALA A 167 12.29 5.48 1.54
N GLU A 168 13.07 5.45 2.61
CA GLU A 168 12.62 5.06 3.95
C GLU A 168 13.30 5.91 5.03
N THR A 169 12.65 6.03 6.19
CA THR A 169 13.23 6.66 7.38
C THR A 169 13.42 5.59 8.44
N LEU A 170 14.66 5.50 8.93
CA LEU A 170 15.09 4.62 10.01
C LEU A 170 15.26 5.43 11.30
N ILE A 171 15.16 4.76 12.44
CA ILE A 171 15.39 5.34 13.76
C ILE A 171 16.21 4.41 14.65
N ALA A 172 17.19 4.98 15.35
CA ALA A 172 17.85 4.42 16.51
C ALA A 172 17.69 5.39 17.70
N GLY A 173 17.93 4.92 18.91
CA GLY A 173 17.56 5.63 20.14
C GLY A 173 16.06 5.55 20.41
N SER A 174 15.50 6.62 20.98
CA SER A 174 14.11 6.73 21.44
C SER A 174 13.18 7.31 20.37
N SER A 175 12.07 6.62 20.12
CA SER A 175 10.97 7.11 19.28
C SER A 175 9.94 7.97 20.03
N SER A 176 10.23 8.37 21.28
CA SER A 176 9.40 9.31 22.04
C SER A 176 9.18 10.63 21.28
N GLY A 177 8.01 11.24 21.48
CA GLY A 177 7.60 12.46 20.76
C GLY A 177 7.20 12.25 19.29
N THR A 178 7.24 11.03 18.77
CA THR A 178 6.74 10.74 17.41
C THR A 178 5.23 10.95 17.33
N GLU A 179 4.77 11.80 16.40
CA GLU A 179 3.35 12.12 16.23
C GLU A 179 2.48 10.85 16.09
N GLY A 180 1.43 10.76 16.90
CA GLY A 180 0.48 9.65 16.89
C GLY A 180 0.99 8.36 17.53
N CYS A 181 2.17 8.35 18.15
CA CYS A 181 2.69 7.19 18.87
C CYS A 181 2.39 7.26 20.36
N THR A 182 1.80 6.19 20.91
CA THR A 182 1.46 6.08 22.34
C THR A 182 2.40 5.16 23.13
N ALA A 183 3.17 4.33 22.44
CA ALA A 183 4.09 3.35 23.03
C ALA A 183 5.47 3.45 22.37
N PRO A 184 6.27 4.48 22.72
CA PRO A 184 7.60 4.65 22.14
C PRO A 184 8.53 3.52 22.55
N GLN A 185 9.51 3.28 21.69
CA GLN A 185 10.55 2.28 21.88
C GLN A 185 11.91 2.96 21.90
N THR A 186 12.81 2.48 22.76
CA THR A 186 14.22 2.86 22.78
C THR A 186 15.07 1.65 22.42
N GLY A 187 16.07 1.85 21.55
CA GLY A 187 17.03 0.79 21.21
C GLY A 187 18.18 1.31 20.36
N ALA A 188 19.35 0.71 20.49
CA ALA A 188 20.57 1.14 19.79
C ALA A 188 20.58 0.78 18.29
N GLU A 189 19.87 -0.28 17.91
CA GLU A 189 19.77 -0.73 16.52
C GLU A 189 18.82 0.14 15.70
N MET A 190 19.12 0.29 14.41
CA MET A 190 18.22 0.94 13.46
C MET A 190 16.94 0.12 13.27
N ARG A 191 15.81 0.81 13.28
CA ARG A 191 14.48 0.25 13.07
C ARG A 191 13.74 1.09 12.06
N PHE A 192 12.82 0.49 11.31
CA PHE A 192 12.01 1.22 10.36
C PHE A 192 11.00 2.12 11.10
N LEU A 193 11.07 3.43 10.90
CA LEU A 193 10.10 4.40 11.44
C LEU A 193 8.99 4.72 10.44
N GLY A 194 9.28 4.57 9.15
CA GLY A 194 8.36 4.84 8.05
C GLY A 194 8.27 6.32 7.68
N ASN A 195 7.49 6.61 6.64
CA ASN A 195 7.43 7.93 6.00
C ASN A 195 6.41 8.90 6.64
N ARG A 196 5.81 8.50 7.76
CA ARG A 196 4.79 9.26 8.53
C ARG A 196 3.55 9.67 7.72
N ARG A 197 3.36 9.16 6.51
CA ARG A 197 2.17 9.47 5.70
C ARG A 197 0.93 8.85 6.34
N LYS A 198 -0.16 9.62 6.40
CA LYS A 198 -1.47 9.18 6.92
C LYS A 198 -2.20 8.20 6.00
N VAL A 199 -1.90 8.24 4.70
CA VAL A 199 -2.45 7.36 3.66
C VAL A 199 -1.37 7.00 2.65
N ASN A 200 -1.56 5.92 1.90
CA ASN A 200 -0.76 5.64 0.71
C ASN A 200 -1.25 6.52 -0.45
N VAL A 201 -0.32 7.15 -1.18
CA VAL A 201 -0.60 7.81 -2.45
C VAL A 201 0.47 7.48 -3.47
N GLU A 202 0.05 7.06 -4.66
CA GLU A 202 0.95 6.70 -5.74
C GLU A 202 0.29 6.89 -7.12
N PRO A 203 0.88 7.69 -8.02
CA PRO A 203 0.52 7.63 -9.43
C PRO A 203 1.22 6.44 -10.09
N ILE A 204 0.44 5.51 -10.65
CA ILE A 204 0.94 4.34 -11.37
C ILE A 204 0.60 4.49 -12.84
N SER A 205 1.62 4.54 -13.70
CA SER A 205 1.41 4.58 -15.15
C SER A 205 1.04 3.20 -15.68
N ARG A 206 0.03 3.13 -16.54
CA ARG A 206 -0.47 1.86 -17.09
C ARG A 206 -0.57 1.88 -18.61
N ASN A 207 -0.09 0.80 -19.21
CA ASN A 207 -0.49 0.36 -20.54
C ASN A 207 -1.48 -0.78 -20.37
N ARG A 208 -2.73 -0.57 -20.79
CA ARG A 208 -3.82 -1.52 -20.57
C ARG A 208 -4.41 -1.99 -21.89
N VAL A 209 -4.65 -3.28 -22.01
CA VAL A 209 -5.52 -3.87 -23.02
C VAL A 209 -6.74 -4.47 -22.33
N GLU A 210 -7.91 -4.20 -22.88
CA GLU A 210 -9.15 -4.85 -22.50
C GLU A 210 -9.69 -5.57 -23.72
N THR A 211 -10.15 -6.81 -23.52
CA THR A 211 -10.89 -7.57 -24.50
C THR A 211 -12.27 -7.88 -23.94
N TYR A 212 -13.26 -7.88 -24.81
CA TYR A 212 -14.66 -7.96 -24.41
C TYR A 212 -15.29 -9.26 -24.90
N ARG A 213 -16.17 -9.82 -24.07
CA ARG A 213 -17.09 -10.92 -24.37
C ARG A 213 -18.48 -10.54 -23.88
N GLN A 214 -19.49 -11.01 -24.59
CA GLN A 214 -20.87 -10.87 -24.15
C GLN A 214 -21.09 -11.76 -22.92
N LEU A 215 -21.65 -11.21 -21.84
CA LEU A 215 -22.03 -12.01 -20.66
C LEU A 215 -23.23 -12.93 -20.97
N ALA A 216 -23.98 -12.63 -22.02
CA ALA A 216 -25.12 -13.43 -22.46
C ALA A 216 -24.68 -14.85 -22.86
N ASP A 217 -23.64 -14.97 -23.68
CA ASP A 217 -23.27 -16.22 -24.36
C ASP A 217 -21.75 -16.43 -24.53
N GLY A 218 -20.92 -15.49 -24.06
CA GLY A 218 -19.46 -15.56 -24.20
C GLY A 218 -18.93 -15.26 -25.60
N THR A 219 -19.76 -14.78 -26.53
CA THR A 219 -19.34 -14.40 -27.88
C THR A 219 -18.55 -13.09 -27.89
N THR A 220 -17.81 -12.84 -28.97
CA THR A 220 -17.00 -11.61 -29.14
C THR A 220 -17.85 -10.53 -29.81
N PRO A 221 -18.11 -9.37 -29.16
CA PRO A 221 -18.88 -8.28 -29.78
C PRO A 221 -18.09 -7.58 -30.90
N THR A 222 -18.76 -6.70 -31.65
CA THR A 222 -18.06 -5.80 -32.60
C THR A 222 -17.21 -4.80 -31.81
N GLY A 223 -15.96 -4.58 -32.22
CA GLY A 223 -15.05 -3.69 -31.48
C GLY A 223 -14.65 -4.23 -30.10
N ALA A 224 -14.48 -5.56 -29.99
CA ALA A 224 -14.23 -6.28 -28.73
C ALA A 224 -12.86 -6.01 -28.07
N PHE A 225 -12.28 -4.84 -28.27
CA PHE A 225 -10.99 -4.49 -27.72
C PHE A 225 -10.81 -2.99 -27.53
N ARG A 226 -10.06 -2.64 -26.49
CA ARG A 226 -9.61 -1.27 -26.22
C ARG A 226 -8.20 -1.27 -25.65
N MET A 227 -7.34 -0.41 -26.18
CA MET A 227 -6.06 -0.08 -25.55
C MET A 227 -6.18 1.23 -24.81
N ARG A 228 -5.50 1.33 -23.67
CA ARG A 228 -5.44 2.51 -22.83
C ARG A 228 -4.01 2.81 -22.43
N ARG A 229 -3.68 4.09 -22.43
CA ARG A 229 -2.47 4.67 -21.88
C ARG A 229 -2.93 5.63 -20.81
N GLU A 230 -2.65 5.33 -19.55
CA GLU A 230 -3.29 6.02 -18.43
C GLU A 230 -2.38 6.11 -17.20
N VAL A 231 -2.80 6.92 -16.24
CA VAL A 231 -2.26 6.93 -14.88
C VAL A 231 -3.39 6.56 -13.93
N ALA A 232 -3.16 5.57 -13.09
CA ALA A 232 -3.99 5.26 -11.94
C ALA A 232 -3.52 6.08 -10.73
N PHE A 233 -4.42 6.87 -10.16
CA PHE A 233 -4.15 7.67 -8.97
C PHE A 233 -4.54 6.85 -7.73
N THR A 234 -3.62 5.98 -7.33
CA THR A 234 -3.81 5.04 -6.23
C THR A 234 -3.81 5.79 -4.90
N ILE A 235 -4.89 5.66 -4.15
CA ILE A 235 -5.00 6.13 -2.76
C ILE A 235 -5.55 4.99 -1.93
N SER A 236 -4.80 4.57 -0.92
CA SER A 236 -5.24 3.55 0.05
C SER A 236 -5.16 4.14 1.46
N ASP A 237 -6.24 3.99 2.22
CA ASP A 237 -6.39 4.54 3.57
C ASP A 237 -6.61 3.42 4.60
N PRO A 238 -5.56 2.66 4.92
CA PRO A 238 -5.67 1.53 5.86
C PRO A 238 -5.99 1.98 7.29
N ALA A 239 -5.75 3.24 7.63
CA ALA A 239 -6.10 3.82 8.93
C ALA A 239 -7.55 4.33 9.00
N ASN A 240 -8.27 4.32 7.86
CA ASN A 240 -9.66 4.77 7.78
C ASN A 240 -9.86 6.23 8.26
N VAL A 241 -8.89 7.10 8.00
CA VAL A 241 -8.89 8.50 8.46
C VAL A 241 -9.40 9.51 7.42
N ALA A 242 -9.51 9.12 6.15
CA ALA A 242 -9.88 9.98 5.05
C ALA A 242 -11.29 9.66 4.50
N THR A 243 -11.96 10.71 4.00
CA THR A 243 -13.30 10.63 3.40
C THR A 243 -13.24 10.83 1.90
N TYR A 244 -12.43 11.77 1.43
CA TYR A 244 -12.18 12.03 0.01
C TYR A 244 -10.80 12.66 -0.21
N ALA A 245 -10.42 12.77 -1.48
CA ALA A 245 -9.20 13.41 -1.92
C ALA A 245 -9.47 14.28 -3.15
N VAL A 246 -8.64 15.31 -3.31
CA VAL A 246 -8.49 16.04 -4.56
C VAL A 246 -7.09 15.78 -5.09
N VAL A 247 -7.04 15.26 -6.31
CA VAL A 247 -5.79 14.97 -7.01
C VAL A 247 -5.63 15.99 -8.13
N SER A 248 -4.51 16.69 -8.20
CA SER A 248 -4.25 17.70 -9.22
C SER A 248 -2.87 17.55 -9.86
N TRP A 249 -2.78 17.93 -11.14
CA TRP A 249 -1.56 17.90 -11.94
C TRP A 249 -1.67 18.89 -13.11
N GLY A 250 -0.65 18.92 -13.96
CA GLY A 250 -0.59 19.81 -15.11
C GLY A 250 0.15 21.11 -14.82
N THR A 251 0.01 22.06 -15.72
CA THR A 251 0.65 23.38 -15.60
C THR A 251 -0.36 24.40 -15.09
N THR A 252 0.10 25.60 -14.75
CA THR A 252 -0.79 26.73 -14.41
C THR A 252 -1.71 27.10 -15.56
N THR A 253 -1.28 26.89 -16.82
CA THR A 253 -2.05 27.17 -18.03
C THR A 253 -2.96 26.03 -18.46
N THR A 254 -2.70 24.80 -18.00
CA THR A 254 -3.50 23.62 -18.29
C THR A 254 -3.62 22.77 -17.01
N PRO A 255 -4.40 23.25 -16.02
CA PRO A 255 -4.56 22.54 -14.77
C PRO A 255 -5.58 21.42 -14.93
N TYR A 256 -5.28 20.27 -14.35
CA TYR A 256 -6.20 19.15 -14.24
C TYR A 256 -6.44 18.81 -12.77
N SER A 257 -7.65 18.39 -12.45
CA SER A 257 -7.95 17.91 -11.10
C SER A 257 -9.07 16.88 -11.07
N MET A 258 -9.03 15.95 -10.13
CA MET A 258 -10.10 14.99 -9.91
C MET A 258 -10.47 14.93 -8.43
N LYS A 259 -11.76 14.80 -8.13
CA LYS A 259 -12.25 14.45 -6.80
C LYS A 259 -12.39 12.93 -6.73
N LEU A 260 -11.80 12.31 -5.73
CA LEU A 260 -11.91 10.87 -5.48
C LEU A 260 -12.48 10.63 -4.08
N ILE A 261 -13.38 9.67 -3.93
CA ILE A 261 -14.02 9.34 -2.65
C ILE A 261 -13.47 8.02 -2.08
N SER A 262 -13.38 7.96 -0.75
CA SER A 262 -12.97 6.75 -0.04
C SER A 262 -13.91 5.57 -0.34
N PRO A 263 -13.38 4.35 -0.54
CA PRO A 263 -14.21 3.17 -0.76
C PRO A 263 -15.18 2.90 0.41
N ARG A 264 -14.77 3.19 1.65
CA ARG A 264 -15.62 3.07 2.84
C ARG A 264 -16.85 3.99 2.75
N ILE A 265 -16.64 5.25 2.38
CA ILE A 265 -17.74 6.21 2.24
C ILE A 265 -18.65 5.79 1.07
N ALA A 266 -18.09 5.39 -0.06
CA ALA A 266 -18.86 4.87 -1.20
C ALA A 266 -19.68 3.61 -0.88
N ARG A 267 -19.26 2.83 0.13
CA ARG A 267 -19.96 1.64 0.60
C ARG A 267 -21.06 1.98 1.62
N ASP A 268 -20.71 2.76 2.64
CA ASP A 268 -21.46 2.84 3.89
C ASP A 268 -22.35 4.08 4.02
N ALA A 269 -22.03 5.17 3.31
CA ALA A 269 -22.78 6.41 3.48
C ALA A 269 -24.21 6.28 2.91
N PRO A 270 -25.24 6.81 3.61
CA PRO A 270 -26.63 6.78 3.13
C PRO A 270 -26.80 7.45 1.76
N GLU A 271 -26.13 8.57 1.53
CA GLU A 271 -26.18 9.33 0.27
C GLU A 271 -25.60 8.55 -0.91
N MET A 272 -24.78 7.53 -0.64
CA MET A 272 -24.15 6.70 -1.66
C MET A 272 -24.98 5.47 -2.03
N GLN A 273 -26.05 5.15 -1.28
CA GLN A 273 -26.83 3.93 -1.53
C GLN A 273 -27.58 3.93 -2.87
N ASP A 274 -27.81 5.12 -3.46
CA ASP A 274 -28.41 5.27 -4.79
C ASP A 274 -27.47 5.93 -5.82
N ALA A 275 -26.25 6.28 -5.43
CA ALA A 275 -25.31 6.90 -6.34
C ALA A 275 -24.81 5.90 -7.41
N ALA A 276 -24.64 6.37 -8.64
CA ALA A 276 -24.17 5.52 -9.72
C ALA A 276 -22.74 5.03 -9.43
N GLY A 277 -22.51 3.72 -9.57
CA GLY A 277 -21.19 3.11 -9.33
C GLY A 277 -20.87 2.78 -7.87
N SER A 278 -21.74 3.10 -6.92
CA SER A 278 -21.61 2.65 -5.53
C SER A 278 -21.67 1.13 -5.37
N GLY A 279 -21.16 0.62 -4.26
CA GLY A 279 -21.19 -0.81 -4.01
C GLY A 279 -20.40 -1.29 -2.80
N THR A 280 -20.30 -2.61 -2.65
CA THR A 280 -19.59 -3.28 -1.54
C THR A 280 -18.07 -3.22 -1.70
N TYR A 281 -17.49 -2.01 -1.63
CA TYR A 281 -16.05 -1.80 -1.73
C TYR A 281 -15.31 -2.29 -0.47
N SER A 282 -14.11 -2.84 -0.66
CA SER A 282 -13.20 -3.18 0.45
C SER A 282 -12.62 -1.91 1.09
N ASP A 283 -12.38 -1.93 2.40
CA ASP A 283 -11.66 -0.85 3.12
C ASP A 283 -10.25 -0.63 2.56
N THR A 284 -9.61 -1.71 2.08
CA THR A 284 -8.29 -1.66 1.45
C THR A 284 -8.33 -1.25 -0.02
N GLY A 285 -9.52 -1.01 -0.58
CA GLY A 285 -9.69 -0.62 -1.98
C GLY A 285 -9.13 0.76 -2.28
N ASN A 286 -8.97 1.06 -3.57
CA ASN A 286 -8.60 2.40 -4.01
C ASN A 286 -9.79 3.35 -3.95
N PHE A 287 -9.49 4.63 -3.72
CA PHE A 287 -10.47 5.71 -3.83
C PHE A 287 -11.04 5.75 -5.26
N ARG A 288 -12.30 6.17 -5.40
CA ARG A 288 -13.06 6.14 -6.65
C ARG A 288 -13.29 7.56 -7.17
N GLN A 289 -13.03 7.81 -8.44
CA GLN A 289 -13.25 9.11 -9.06
C GLN A 289 -14.74 9.46 -9.04
N CYS A 290 -15.08 10.62 -8.51
CA CYS A 290 -16.38 11.26 -8.71
C CYS A 290 -16.39 11.88 -10.10
N ARG A 291 -17.28 11.40 -10.97
CA ARG A 291 -17.32 11.80 -12.38
C ARG A 291 -17.82 13.24 -12.49
N THR A 292 -17.38 13.91 -13.56
CA THR A 292 -17.81 15.27 -13.94
C THR A 292 -18.88 15.24 -15.02
N SER A 293 -18.99 14.13 -15.76
CA SER A 293 -19.96 13.90 -16.82
C SER A 293 -20.13 12.40 -17.08
N SER A 294 -21.16 12.02 -17.83
CA SER A 294 -21.39 10.62 -18.22
C SER A 294 -20.23 10.05 -19.05
N ALA A 295 -19.69 10.85 -19.98
CA ALA A 295 -18.53 10.51 -20.80
C ALA A 295 -17.19 10.64 -20.05
N ASN A 296 -17.19 11.31 -18.89
CA ASN A 296 -16.01 11.52 -18.04
C ASN A 296 -14.80 12.11 -18.81
N THR A 297 -15.05 13.13 -19.63
CA THR A 297 -14.04 13.75 -20.52
C THR A 297 -13.33 14.96 -19.91
N GLU A 298 -13.78 15.45 -18.76
CA GLU A 298 -13.20 16.61 -18.06
C GLU A 298 -12.63 16.21 -16.70
N ALA A 299 -11.33 16.41 -16.48
CA ALA A 299 -10.71 16.30 -15.16
C ALA A 299 -10.84 17.63 -14.41
N ASN A 300 -11.96 17.79 -13.72
CA ASN A 300 -12.22 18.95 -12.88
C ASN A 300 -12.85 18.57 -11.53
N ALA A 301 -12.08 18.67 -10.44
CA ALA A 301 -12.54 18.31 -9.10
C ALA A 301 -13.69 19.20 -8.60
N ALA A 302 -13.79 20.45 -9.06
CA ALA A 302 -14.89 21.35 -8.68
C ALA A 302 -16.24 20.88 -9.25
N LYS A 303 -16.23 20.16 -10.37
CA LYS A 303 -17.43 19.61 -11.01
C LYS A 303 -17.72 18.15 -10.64
N GLY A 304 -16.83 17.50 -9.87
CA GLY A 304 -17.00 16.10 -9.49
C GLY A 304 -18.19 15.92 -8.54
N ASP A 305 -19.14 15.09 -8.94
CA ASP A 305 -20.34 14.75 -8.17
C ASP A 305 -20.34 13.27 -7.80
N CYS A 306 -20.05 12.99 -6.53
CA CYS A 306 -19.95 11.62 -6.03
C CYS A 306 -21.32 10.97 -5.80
N THR A 307 -22.33 11.77 -5.45
CA THR A 307 -23.64 11.29 -4.99
C THR A 307 -24.68 11.22 -6.11
N SER A 308 -24.34 11.75 -7.29
CA SER A 308 -25.22 11.69 -8.46
C SER A 308 -25.66 10.26 -8.80
N THR A 309 -26.95 10.13 -9.08
CA THR A 309 -27.60 8.90 -9.56
C THR A 309 -27.36 8.63 -11.04
N THR A 310 -26.78 9.59 -11.77
CA THR A 310 -26.50 9.48 -13.22
C THR A 310 -25.01 9.32 -13.49
N ILE A 311 -24.16 10.13 -12.85
CA ILE A 311 -22.71 10.08 -13.06
C ILE A 311 -21.99 9.44 -11.87
N GLY A 312 -22.27 9.83 -10.63
CA GLY A 312 -21.70 9.22 -9.43
C GLY A 312 -20.19 8.94 -9.53
N ILE A 313 -19.80 7.73 -9.16
CA ILE A 313 -18.39 7.33 -9.08
C ILE A 313 -17.98 6.33 -10.15
N SER A 314 -16.68 6.29 -10.48
CA SER A 314 -16.10 5.39 -11.48
C SER A 314 -14.72 4.90 -11.08
N GLY A 315 -13.83 4.62 -12.05
CA GLY A 315 -12.44 4.20 -11.86
C GLY A 315 -11.58 5.20 -11.08
N GLU A 316 -10.28 4.95 -11.03
CA GLU A 316 -9.27 5.78 -10.38
C GLU A 316 -8.23 6.31 -11.37
N THR A 317 -8.56 6.28 -12.66
CA THR A 317 -7.62 6.42 -13.77
C THR A 317 -7.96 7.60 -14.65
N TRP A 318 -6.93 8.26 -15.20
CA TRP A 318 -7.10 9.26 -16.26
C TRP A 318 -6.09 8.99 -17.38
N GLY A 319 -6.51 9.15 -18.63
CA GLY A 319 -5.66 8.78 -19.76
C GLY A 319 -6.31 8.89 -21.13
N SER A 320 -5.59 8.36 -22.12
CA SER A 320 -6.01 8.25 -23.51
C SER A 320 -6.33 6.80 -23.85
N ASN A 321 -7.22 6.59 -24.82
CA ASN A 321 -7.59 5.26 -25.28
C ASN A 321 -7.77 5.22 -26.80
N ILE A 322 -7.57 4.04 -27.37
CA ILE A 322 -7.77 3.74 -28.79
C ILE A 322 -8.48 2.39 -28.93
N THR A 323 -9.26 2.25 -30.00
CA THR A 323 -10.00 1.01 -30.35
C THR A 323 -9.52 0.38 -31.65
N ALA A 324 -8.54 1.01 -32.31
CA ALA A 324 -7.90 0.52 -33.53
C ALA A 324 -6.38 0.41 -33.32
N THR A 325 -5.75 -0.53 -34.02
CA THR A 325 -4.32 -0.87 -33.85
C THR A 325 -3.44 -0.34 -34.99
N ASP A 326 -4.00 0.36 -35.96
CA ASP A 326 -3.24 0.96 -37.05
C ASP A 326 -2.35 2.12 -36.54
N ALA A 327 -1.36 2.49 -37.36
CA ALA A 327 -0.38 3.50 -36.99
C ALA A 327 -1.00 4.89 -36.72
N ALA A 328 -2.06 5.27 -37.44
CA ALA A 328 -2.69 6.58 -37.29
C ALA A 328 -3.49 6.67 -35.98
N ALA A 329 -4.22 5.61 -35.63
CA ALA A 329 -4.91 5.50 -34.34
C ALA A 329 -3.91 5.59 -33.17
N ARG A 330 -2.79 4.86 -33.25
CA ARG A 330 -1.74 4.90 -32.21
C ARG A 330 -1.12 6.29 -32.05
N ALA A 331 -0.76 6.95 -33.15
CA ALA A 331 -0.22 8.31 -33.12
C ALA A 331 -1.22 9.33 -32.52
N THR A 332 -2.51 9.19 -32.84
CA THR A 332 -3.59 10.00 -32.26
C THR A 332 -3.72 9.76 -30.77
N GLY A 333 -3.68 8.49 -30.35
CA GLY A 333 -3.72 8.09 -28.94
C GLY A 333 -2.58 8.70 -28.13
N ASP A 334 -1.36 8.69 -28.68
CA ASP A 334 -0.17 9.28 -28.06
C ASP A 334 -0.29 10.80 -27.97
N THR A 335 -0.66 11.46 -29.05
CA THR A 335 -0.92 12.91 -29.07
C THR A 335 -1.94 13.33 -28.01
N ASN A 336 -3.01 12.54 -27.83
CA ASN A 336 -4.03 12.80 -26.83
C ASN A 336 -3.52 12.58 -25.40
N PHE A 337 -2.65 11.60 -25.17
CA PHE A 337 -2.05 11.40 -23.85
C PHE A 337 -1.07 12.51 -23.49
N ASP A 338 -0.24 12.95 -24.44
CA ASP A 338 0.79 13.96 -24.20
C ASP A 338 0.16 15.31 -23.79
N LYS A 339 -1.03 15.64 -24.32
CA LYS A 339 -1.82 16.80 -23.88
C LYS A 339 -2.20 16.78 -22.39
N LEU A 340 -2.27 15.60 -21.77
CA LEU A 340 -2.67 15.45 -20.36
C LEU A 340 -1.54 15.83 -19.38
N ALA A 341 -0.32 16.07 -19.86
CA ALA A 341 0.84 16.38 -19.03
C ALA A 341 1.14 15.32 -17.94
N LEU A 342 0.91 14.04 -18.25
CA LEU A 342 1.14 12.88 -17.37
C LEU A 342 2.45 12.14 -17.70
N GLY A 343 3.47 12.88 -18.16
CA GLY A 343 4.78 12.35 -18.51
C GLY A 343 5.67 12.04 -17.29
N THR A 344 6.82 11.41 -17.55
CA THR A 344 7.84 11.16 -16.51
C THR A 344 8.27 12.49 -15.89
N GLY A 345 8.37 12.52 -14.55
CA GLY A 345 8.73 13.70 -13.78
C GLY A 345 7.57 14.65 -13.48
N ALA A 346 6.39 14.46 -14.08
CA ALA A 346 5.21 15.26 -13.76
C ALA A 346 4.86 15.13 -12.27
N GLU A 347 4.66 16.26 -11.60
CA GLU A 347 4.25 16.32 -10.20
C GLU A 347 2.73 16.19 -10.09
N VAL A 348 2.30 15.26 -9.25
CA VAL A 348 0.90 15.06 -8.88
C VAL A 348 0.75 15.43 -7.42
N THR A 349 -0.20 16.31 -7.13
CA THR A 349 -0.55 16.73 -5.76
C THR A 349 -1.80 15.98 -5.30
N PHE A 350 -1.72 15.36 -4.14
CA PHE A 350 -2.82 14.68 -3.47
C PHE A 350 -3.17 15.46 -2.20
N ALA A 351 -4.31 16.14 -2.20
CA ALA A 351 -4.89 16.77 -1.03
C ALA A 351 -5.92 15.82 -0.40
N ILE A 352 -5.70 15.41 0.85
CA ILE A 352 -6.52 14.41 1.54
C ILE A 352 -7.40 15.10 2.57
N PHE A 353 -8.68 14.74 2.60
CA PHE A 353 -9.68 15.37 3.47
C PHE A 353 -10.37 14.32 4.35
N ALA A 354 -10.88 14.77 5.49
CA ALA A 354 -11.62 13.94 6.46
C ALA A 354 -13.01 14.53 6.79
N ASP A 355 -13.44 15.55 6.06
CA ASP A 355 -14.73 16.23 6.24
C ASP A 355 -15.78 15.77 5.20
N ASP A 356 -16.94 16.43 5.20
CA ASP A 356 -18.11 16.12 4.37
C ASP A 356 -18.13 16.81 2.99
N GLY A 357 -17.04 17.45 2.55
CA GLY A 357 -16.94 18.12 1.24
C GLY A 357 -17.12 17.20 0.02
N TRP A 358 -17.20 15.89 0.23
CA TRP A 358 -17.55 14.91 -0.80
C TRP A 358 -19.05 14.90 -1.13
N LYS A 359 -19.93 15.37 -0.23
CA LYS A 359 -21.39 15.31 -0.38
C LYS A 359 -21.93 16.25 -1.46
N THR A 360 -21.19 17.31 -1.78
CA THR A 360 -21.62 18.36 -2.70
C THR A 360 -20.59 18.61 -3.80
N VAL A 361 -21.09 19.07 -4.95
CA VAL A 361 -20.26 19.60 -6.03
C VAL A 361 -19.45 20.77 -5.50
N ASN A 362 -18.15 20.78 -5.80
CA ASN A 362 -17.17 21.74 -5.27
C ASN A 362 -17.08 21.85 -3.72
N GLY A 363 -17.58 20.87 -2.96
CA GLY A 363 -17.59 20.91 -1.49
C GLY A 363 -16.21 20.98 -0.80
N GLN A 364 -15.12 20.74 -1.55
CA GLN A 364 -13.74 20.94 -1.09
C GLN A 364 -13.34 22.42 -0.98
N SER A 365 -14.09 23.34 -1.60
CA SER A 365 -13.71 24.74 -1.68
C SER A 365 -13.61 25.36 -0.29
N GLY A 366 -12.47 25.98 0.02
CA GLY A 366 -12.20 26.59 1.32
C GLY A 366 -11.94 25.58 2.46
N LYS A 367 -11.83 24.28 2.17
CA LYS A 367 -11.50 23.25 3.16
C LYS A 367 -9.98 23.07 3.27
N THR A 368 -9.52 22.74 4.48
CA THR A 368 -8.11 22.43 4.74
C THR A 368 -7.87 20.93 4.67
N PRO A 369 -6.97 20.45 3.80
CA PRO A 369 -6.61 19.03 3.78
C PRO A 369 -5.96 18.60 5.12
N ILE A 370 -6.27 17.39 5.59
CA ILE A 370 -5.61 16.77 6.74
C ILE A 370 -4.16 16.32 6.43
N ALA A 371 -3.82 16.22 5.14
CA ALA A 371 -2.49 16.01 4.60
C ALA A 371 -2.45 16.43 3.12
N THR A 372 -1.28 16.89 2.66
CA THR A 372 -1.00 17.13 1.25
C THR A 372 0.30 16.44 0.86
N TYR A 373 0.27 15.67 -0.23
CA TYR A 373 1.45 14.97 -0.74
C TYR A 373 1.73 15.38 -2.17
N LYS A 374 3.01 15.58 -2.48
CA LYS A 374 3.49 15.80 -3.85
C LYS A 374 4.33 14.60 -4.26
N VAL A 375 3.94 13.96 -5.36
CA VAL A 375 4.60 12.75 -5.86
C VAL A 375 4.86 12.92 -7.35
N LYS A 376 6.07 12.57 -7.79
CA LYS A 376 6.41 12.58 -9.22
C LYS A 376 6.07 11.25 -9.87
N ILE A 377 5.58 11.29 -11.10
CA ILE A 377 5.50 10.10 -11.95
C ILE A 377 6.92 9.64 -12.26
N LYS A 378 7.37 8.54 -11.64
CA LYS A 378 8.72 7.99 -11.87
C LYS A 378 8.92 7.55 -13.33
N ASN A 379 7.90 6.92 -13.88
CA ASN A 379 7.93 6.26 -15.16
C ASN A 379 6.59 6.45 -15.87
N ALA A 380 6.53 7.23 -16.95
CA ALA A 380 5.32 7.35 -17.78
C ALA A 380 5.01 6.03 -18.50
N SER A 381 3.75 5.80 -18.85
CA SER A 381 3.36 4.64 -19.66
C SER A 381 3.99 4.71 -21.05
N TYR A 382 4.26 3.54 -21.62
CA TYR A 382 4.85 3.42 -22.95
C TYR A 382 3.93 4.04 -24.01
N PRO A 383 4.47 4.74 -25.03
CA PRO A 383 3.69 5.21 -26.16
C PRO A 383 2.99 4.05 -26.89
N PHE A 384 1.79 4.27 -27.40
CA PHE A 384 1.10 3.27 -28.23
C PHE A 384 1.93 2.89 -29.44
N ALA A 385 2.63 3.84 -30.07
CA ALA A 385 3.49 3.58 -31.22
C ALA A 385 4.61 2.55 -30.96
N GLN A 386 5.02 2.35 -29.70
CA GLN A 386 6.04 1.38 -29.30
C GLN A 386 5.45 0.03 -28.85
N MET A 387 4.13 -0.07 -28.77
CA MET A 387 3.43 -1.18 -28.15
C MET A 387 2.51 -1.86 -29.16
N ASP A 388 2.99 -2.95 -29.75
CA ASP A 388 2.11 -3.86 -30.47
C ASP A 388 1.15 -4.57 -29.51
N ILE A 389 -0.04 -4.98 -29.97
CA ILE A 389 -0.98 -5.72 -29.12
C ILE A 389 -0.36 -7.00 -28.55
N SER A 390 0.51 -7.66 -29.32
CA SER A 390 1.26 -8.86 -28.91
C SER A 390 2.35 -8.59 -27.87
N ALA A 391 2.66 -7.32 -27.58
CA ALA A 391 3.55 -6.94 -26.50
C ALA A 391 2.84 -6.94 -25.13
N TYR A 392 1.51 -6.82 -25.11
CA TYR A 392 0.74 -6.85 -23.87
C TYR A 392 0.73 -8.24 -23.24
N PRO A 393 0.60 -8.34 -21.90
CA PRO A 393 0.23 -9.60 -21.28
C PRO A 393 -1.13 -10.05 -21.82
N GLN A 394 -1.35 -11.35 -21.98
CA GLN A 394 -2.60 -11.90 -22.49
C GLN A 394 -2.85 -13.32 -21.99
N PHE A 395 -4.11 -13.76 -22.01
CA PHE A 395 -4.43 -15.19 -21.97
C PHE A 395 -4.43 -15.71 -23.41
N SER A 396 -3.37 -16.44 -23.80
CA SER A 396 -3.27 -17.00 -25.15
C SER A 396 -4.35 -18.08 -25.38
N THR A 397 -4.70 -18.81 -24.33
CA THR A 397 -5.85 -19.71 -24.29
C THR A 397 -6.49 -19.65 -22.89
N ILE A 398 -7.78 -19.95 -22.80
CA ILE A 398 -8.50 -20.09 -21.54
C ILE A 398 -9.48 -21.26 -21.62
N ASN A 399 -9.52 -22.08 -20.57
CA ASN A 399 -10.39 -23.24 -20.46
C ASN A 399 -11.13 -23.20 -19.10
N PRO A 400 -12.45 -23.44 -19.02
CA PRO A 400 -13.34 -23.75 -20.14
C PRO A 400 -13.50 -22.57 -21.10
N ASP A 401 -14.15 -22.80 -22.25
CA ASP A 401 -14.34 -21.75 -23.25
C ASP A 401 -15.14 -20.54 -22.72
N THR A 402 -15.12 -19.44 -23.45
CA THR A 402 -15.75 -18.20 -23.00
C THR A 402 -17.27 -18.31 -22.85
N ALA A 403 -17.94 -19.19 -23.60
CA ALA A 403 -19.37 -19.45 -23.48
C ALA A 403 -19.71 -20.15 -22.15
N THR A 404 -18.90 -21.15 -21.78
CA THR A 404 -19.00 -21.85 -20.51
C THR A 404 -18.69 -20.92 -19.35
N ILE A 405 -17.63 -20.10 -19.46
CA ILE A 405 -17.30 -19.12 -18.43
C ILE A 405 -18.43 -18.10 -18.25
N ALA A 406 -19.01 -17.56 -19.32
CA ALA A 406 -20.14 -16.64 -19.23
C ALA A 406 -21.34 -17.28 -18.51
N THR A 407 -21.62 -18.55 -18.79
CA THR A 407 -22.65 -19.34 -18.09
C THR A 407 -22.32 -19.50 -16.61
N GLN A 408 -21.07 -19.85 -16.27
CA GLN A 408 -20.62 -20.03 -14.90
C GLN A 408 -20.65 -18.72 -14.09
N PHE A 409 -20.30 -17.57 -14.68
CA PHE A 409 -20.43 -16.26 -14.03
C PHE A 409 -21.88 -15.94 -13.64
N LYS A 410 -22.87 -16.37 -14.43
CA LYS A 410 -24.30 -16.20 -14.12
C LYS A 410 -24.81 -17.22 -13.09
N ALA A 411 -24.12 -18.36 -12.93
CA ALA A 411 -24.48 -19.45 -12.04
C ALA A 411 -23.66 -19.41 -10.73
N THR A 412 -22.87 -20.44 -10.45
CA THR A 412 -22.12 -20.62 -9.19
C THR A 412 -20.63 -20.26 -9.31
N GLY A 413 -20.13 -20.04 -10.53
CA GLY A 413 -18.71 -19.81 -10.81
C GLY A 413 -17.97 -21.09 -11.14
N GLY A 414 -16.66 -21.07 -10.98
CA GLY A 414 -15.80 -22.19 -11.33
C GLY A 414 -14.32 -21.86 -11.24
N THR A 415 -13.54 -22.55 -12.04
CA THR A 415 -12.11 -22.35 -12.17
C THR A 415 -11.75 -22.30 -13.64
N ALA A 416 -10.98 -21.30 -14.03
CA ALA A 416 -10.43 -21.20 -15.37
C ALA A 416 -8.94 -21.52 -15.34
N THR A 417 -8.45 -22.32 -16.29
CA THR A 417 -7.02 -22.49 -16.55
C THR A 417 -6.66 -21.67 -17.78
N ALA A 418 -5.68 -20.78 -17.64
CA ALA A 418 -5.23 -19.93 -18.73
C ALA A 418 -3.76 -20.15 -19.05
N ALA A 419 -3.41 -20.18 -20.34
CA ALA A 419 -2.03 -20.02 -20.77
C ALA A 419 -1.67 -18.53 -20.74
N ILE A 420 -0.58 -18.19 -20.06
CA ILE A 420 -0.14 -16.83 -19.83
C ILE A 420 0.92 -16.46 -20.87
N GLN A 421 0.64 -15.39 -21.62
CA GLN A 421 1.64 -14.63 -22.33
C GLN A 421 2.18 -13.52 -21.44
N ALA A 422 3.48 -13.50 -21.22
CA ALA A 422 4.15 -12.45 -20.47
C ALA A 422 4.15 -11.11 -21.22
N ALA A 423 4.15 -10.02 -20.45
CA ALA A 423 4.36 -8.68 -20.99
C ALA A 423 5.76 -8.56 -21.63
N LYS A 424 5.84 -7.88 -22.77
CA LYS A 424 7.09 -7.56 -23.47
C LYS A 424 7.27 -6.04 -23.47
N PRO A 425 7.98 -5.46 -22.50
CA PRO A 425 8.29 -4.04 -22.55
C PRO A 425 9.09 -3.72 -23.83
N PRO A 426 8.96 -2.50 -24.39
CA PRO A 426 9.71 -2.11 -25.58
C PRO A 426 11.20 -2.06 -25.29
N THR A 427 12.03 -1.99 -26.34
CA THR A 427 13.49 -1.89 -26.19
C THR A 427 13.88 -0.74 -25.25
N GLY A 428 14.73 -1.04 -24.27
CA GLY A 428 15.14 -0.09 -23.21
C GLY A 428 14.14 0.04 -22.05
N GLY A 429 12.98 -0.62 -22.11
CA GLY A 429 12.06 -0.73 -20.99
C GLY A 429 12.62 -1.60 -19.87
N LEU A 430 12.19 -1.32 -18.64
CA LEU A 430 12.58 -2.11 -17.46
C LEU A 430 11.96 -3.51 -17.52
N PRO A 431 12.64 -4.54 -16.98
CA PRO A 431 12.05 -5.86 -16.81
C PRO A 431 10.72 -5.78 -16.04
N MET A 432 9.76 -6.62 -16.41
CA MET A 432 8.46 -6.69 -15.74
C MET A 432 8.16 -8.11 -15.30
N ALA A 433 7.52 -8.25 -14.13
CA ALA A 433 7.10 -9.54 -13.59
C ALA A 433 5.60 -9.54 -13.33
N LEU A 434 4.99 -10.74 -13.40
CA LEU A 434 3.59 -10.96 -13.05
C LEU A 434 3.39 -10.57 -11.58
N SER A 435 2.56 -9.55 -11.32
CA SER A 435 2.32 -9.00 -9.99
C SER A 435 0.93 -9.34 -9.45
N SER A 436 -0.04 -9.55 -10.34
CA SER A 436 -1.40 -9.90 -9.96
C SER A 436 -2.09 -10.71 -11.05
N LEU A 437 -2.89 -11.67 -10.60
CA LEU A 437 -3.81 -12.44 -11.41
C LEU A 437 -5.09 -12.61 -10.61
N ALA A 438 -6.22 -12.17 -11.15
CA ALA A 438 -7.47 -12.13 -10.40
C ALA A 438 -8.69 -12.38 -11.28
N SER A 439 -9.78 -12.75 -10.62
CA SER A 439 -11.12 -12.67 -11.17
C SER A 439 -11.94 -11.65 -10.38
N PHE A 440 -12.88 -11.00 -11.06
CA PHE A 440 -13.81 -10.06 -10.45
C PHE A 440 -15.20 -10.26 -11.03
N ARG A 441 -16.22 -9.89 -10.26
CA ARG A 441 -17.61 -9.83 -10.71
C ARG A 441 -18.39 -8.79 -9.94
N GLN A 442 -19.51 -8.39 -10.52
CA GLN A 442 -20.51 -7.60 -9.80
C GLN A 442 -21.93 -7.77 -10.34
N GLY A 443 -22.89 -7.37 -9.52
CA GLY A 443 -24.30 -7.41 -9.80
C GLY A 443 -25.10 -6.39 -8.98
N PRO A 444 -26.26 -5.91 -9.46
CA PRO A 444 -27.14 -5.05 -8.68
C PRO A 444 -27.59 -5.73 -7.38
N LYS A 445 -27.50 -5.04 -6.26
CA LYS A 445 -28.00 -5.54 -4.97
C LYS A 445 -29.51 -5.75 -5.03
N THR A 446 -29.98 -6.92 -4.58
CA THR A 446 -31.41 -7.31 -4.66
C THR A 446 -32.33 -6.32 -3.96
N THR A 447 -31.89 -5.74 -2.84
CA THR A 447 -32.69 -4.75 -2.08
C THR A 447 -32.51 -3.32 -2.55
N SER A 448 -31.71 -3.07 -3.60
CA SER A 448 -31.56 -1.72 -4.18
C SER A 448 -32.75 -1.43 -5.08
N ALA A 449 -33.64 -0.53 -4.65
CA ALA A 449 -34.83 -0.16 -5.43
C ALA A 449 -34.48 0.40 -6.83
N SER A 450 -33.32 1.04 -6.97
CA SER A 450 -32.83 1.59 -8.24
C SER A 450 -31.97 0.63 -9.05
N GLY A 451 -31.51 -0.48 -8.45
CA GLY A 451 -30.53 -1.39 -9.03
C GLY A 451 -29.14 -0.78 -9.26
N ARG A 452 -28.83 0.41 -8.70
CA ARG A 452 -27.54 1.09 -8.91
C ARG A 452 -26.43 0.65 -7.96
N TYR A 453 -26.79 0.23 -6.75
CA TYR A 453 -25.81 -0.25 -5.79
C TYR A 453 -25.33 -1.64 -6.18
N MET A 454 -24.03 -1.80 -6.38
CA MET A 454 -23.44 -3.06 -6.86
C MET A 454 -22.90 -3.90 -5.70
N VAL A 455 -23.27 -5.17 -5.66
CA VAL A 455 -22.53 -6.18 -4.90
C VAL A 455 -21.34 -6.60 -5.74
N ARG A 456 -20.15 -6.44 -5.18
CA ARG A 456 -18.85 -6.59 -5.85
C ARG A 456 -18.06 -7.68 -5.13
N GLY A 457 -17.33 -8.48 -5.88
CA GLY A 457 -16.47 -9.51 -5.31
C GLY A 457 -15.40 -9.96 -6.29
N GLY A 458 -14.31 -10.47 -5.77
CA GLY A 458 -13.23 -11.00 -6.60
C GLY A 458 -12.39 -12.01 -5.84
N LYS A 459 -11.55 -12.71 -6.58
CA LYS A 459 -10.56 -13.64 -6.04
C LYS A 459 -9.21 -13.35 -6.68
N ASN A 460 -8.15 -13.54 -5.90
CA ASN A 460 -6.81 -13.59 -6.44
C ASN A 460 -6.44 -15.05 -6.72
N ALA A 461 -5.76 -15.27 -7.83
CA ALA A 461 -5.10 -16.54 -8.13
C ALA A 461 -3.68 -16.51 -7.55
N SER A 462 -3.27 -17.65 -6.98
CA SER A 462 -1.87 -17.88 -6.65
C SER A 462 -1.10 -18.26 -7.91
N PHE A 463 0.15 -17.83 -8.00
CA PHE A 463 1.06 -18.19 -9.08
C PHE A 463 2.49 -18.23 -8.56
N THR A 464 3.35 -18.96 -9.27
CA THR A 464 4.79 -18.98 -9.03
C THR A 464 5.50 -17.99 -9.96
N ALA A 465 6.71 -17.58 -9.59
CA ALA A 465 7.54 -16.75 -10.46
C ALA A 465 7.77 -17.47 -11.80
N GLY A 466 7.60 -16.76 -12.92
CA GLY A 466 7.76 -17.31 -14.26
C GLY A 466 6.62 -18.23 -14.74
N ALA A 467 5.47 -18.24 -14.05
CA ALA A 467 4.32 -19.05 -14.47
C ALA A 467 3.89 -18.76 -15.92
N THR A 468 3.81 -19.82 -16.73
CA THR A 468 3.29 -19.79 -18.12
C THR A 468 1.85 -20.31 -18.20
N THR A 469 1.32 -20.85 -17.11
CA THR A 469 -0.07 -21.25 -16.94
C THR A 469 -0.54 -20.85 -15.56
N ALA A 470 -1.84 -20.58 -15.42
CA ALA A 470 -2.42 -20.32 -14.12
C ALA A 470 -3.85 -20.81 -13.99
N THR A 471 -4.19 -21.17 -12.76
CA THR A 471 -5.51 -21.62 -12.35
C THR A 471 -6.18 -20.49 -11.59
N ILE A 472 -7.24 -19.92 -12.17
CA ILE A 472 -7.93 -18.73 -11.67
C ILE A 472 -9.30 -19.13 -11.15
N PRO A 473 -9.51 -19.12 -9.82
CA PRO A 473 -10.83 -19.34 -9.28
C PRO A 473 -11.69 -18.10 -9.52
N PHE A 474 -12.97 -18.29 -9.79
CA PHE A 474 -13.95 -17.22 -9.88
C PHE A 474 -15.29 -17.71 -9.33
N ASP A 475 -16.06 -16.85 -8.67
CA ASP A 475 -17.44 -17.24 -8.31
C ASP A 475 -18.46 -16.69 -9.32
N GLY A 476 -19.68 -17.23 -9.25
CA GLY A 476 -20.83 -16.85 -10.08
C GLY A 476 -21.64 -15.72 -9.46
N LYS A 477 -22.98 -15.76 -9.54
CA LYS A 477 -23.83 -14.67 -9.04
C LYS A 477 -23.49 -14.30 -7.58
N PRO A 478 -23.18 -13.02 -7.26
CA PRO A 478 -23.01 -12.60 -5.88
C PRO A 478 -24.27 -12.92 -5.05
N ALA A 479 -24.09 -13.33 -3.79
CA ALA A 479 -25.19 -13.82 -2.94
C ALA A 479 -26.34 -12.79 -2.84
N ASP A 480 -25.99 -11.53 -2.55
CA ASP A 480 -26.95 -10.44 -2.38
C ASP A 480 -27.29 -9.69 -3.68
N ALA A 481 -26.87 -10.21 -4.84
CA ALA A 481 -27.17 -9.61 -6.14
C ALA A 481 -28.35 -10.29 -6.83
N SER A 482 -29.13 -9.51 -7.58
CA SER A 482 -30.23 -10.00 -8.41
C SER A 482 -29.73 -10.80 -9.62
N ALA A 483 -28.58 -10.41 -10.19
CA ALA A 483 -27.91 -11.11 -11.29
C ALA A 483 -26.44 -10.69 -11.37
N THR A 484 -25.60 -11.50 -12.03
CA THR A 484 -24.28 -11.03 -12.50
C THR A 484 -24.50 -10.11 -13.70
N THR A 485 -23.88 -8.94 -13.68
CA THR A 485 -23.93 -7.97 -14.80
C THR A 485 -22.55 -7.69 -15.38
N TYR A 486 -21.51 -8.09 -14.68
CA TYR A 486 -20.12 -7.97 -15.11
C TYR A 486 -19.30 -9.09 -14.48
N GLY A 487 -18.40 -9.66 -15.26
CA GLY A 487 -17.33 -10.56 -14.83
C GLY A 487 -16.02 -10.18 -15.53
N GLU A 488 -14.88 -10.45 -14.91
CA GLU A 488 -13.57 -10.15 -15.49
C GLU A 488 -12.52 -11.13 -14.98
N PHE A 489 -11.57 -11.45 -15.84
CA PHE A 489 -10.25 -11.93 -15.44
C PHE A 489 -9.22 -10.86 -15.75
N SER A 490 -8.35 -10.57 -14.80
CA SER A 490 -7.33 -9.54 -14.96
C SER A 490 -5.94 -10.08 -14.64
N MET A 491 -4.96 -9.58 -15.37
CA MET A 491 -3.55 -9.90 -15.21
C MET A 491 -2.73 -8.62 -15.27
N THR A 492 -1.82 -8.44 -14.32
CA THR A 492 -0.97 -7.25 -14.22
C THR A 492 0.50 -7.67 -14.16
N TYR A 493 1.32 -7.05 -14.99
CA TYR A 493 2.77 -7.09 -14.91
C TYR A 493 3.27 -5.73 -14.40
N SER A 494 4.22 -5.73 -13.48
CA SER A 494 4.80 -4.51 -12.92
C SER A 494 6.31 -4.48 -13.13
N ASP A 495 6.85 -3.29 -13.39
CA ASP A 495 8.30 -3.04 -13.33
C ASP A 495 8.78 -2.68 -11.92
N ARG A 496 7.86 -2.62 -10.93
CA ARG A 496 8.09 -2.19 -9.55
C ARG A 496 8.55 -0.74 -9.37
N ASN A 497 8.52 0.05 -10.44
CA ASN A 497 8.90 1.46 -10.46
C ASN A 497 7.72 2.33 -10.92
N SER A 498 6.52 2.01 -10.42
CA SER A 498 5.27 2.71 -10.69
C SER A 498 4.84 2.68 -12.16
N ARG A 499 5.19 1.63 -12.91
CA ARG A 499 4.63 1.32 -14.23
C ARG A 499 4.10 -0.11 -14.29
N GLU A 500 2.95 -0.28 -14.92
CA GLU A 500 2.30 -1.57 -15.11
C GLU A 500 1.84 -1.78 -16.56
N MET A 501 1.80 -3.05 -16.94
CA MET A 501 1.10 -3.53 -18.13
C MET A 501 -0.05 -4.41 -17.68
N PHE A 502 -1.25 -4.11 -18.15
CA PHE A 502 -2.49 -4.74 -17.69
C PHE A 502 -3.23 -5.41 -18.86
N TYR A 503 -3.81 -6.57 -18.57
CA TYR A 503 -4.76 -7.25 -19.43
C TYR A 503 -6.06 -7.53 -18.68
N GLY A 504 -7.20 -7.22 -19.32
CA GLY A 504 -8.53 -7.59 -18.84
C GLY A 504 -9.29 -8.37 -19.90
N LEU A 505 -9.81 -9.53 -19.53
CA LEU A 505 -10.84 -10.25 -20.30
C LEU A 505 -12.18 -10.06 -19.59
N GLN A 506 -13.05 -9.24 -20.18
CA GLN A 506 -14.29 -8.79 -19.55
C GLN A 506 -15.51 -9.47 -20.18
N PHE A 507 -16.49 -9.76 -19.32
CA PHE A 507 -17.80 -10.31 -19.66
C PHE A 507 -18.86 -9.31 -19.19
N SER A 508 -19.55 -8.65 -20.12
CA SER A 508 -20.57 -7.64 -19.78
C SER A 508 -21.69 -7.63 -20.81
N LYS A 509 -22.74 -6.84 -20.55
CA LYS A 509 -23.78 -6.54 -21.53
C LYS A 509 -23.23 -5.47 -22.48
N TYR A 510 -22.77 -5.87 -23.65
CA TYR A 510 -22.35 -4.96 -24.72
C TYR A 510 -23.47 -4.75 -25.73
#